data_AF-A0A813D9I4-F1
#
_entry.id   AF-A0A813D9I4-F1
#
_cell.length_a   1.000
_cell.length_b   1.000
_cell.length_c   1.000
_cell.angle_alpha   90.00
_cell.angle_beta   90.00
_cell.angle_gamma   90.00
#
_symmetry.space_group_name_H-M   'P 1'
#
loop_
_entity.id
_entity.type
_entity.pdbx_description
1 polymer ?
#
loop_
_entity_poly.entity_id
_entity_poly.type
_entity_poly.pdbx_seq_one_letter_code
_entity_poly.pdbx_strand_id
1 'polypeptide(L)'
;ALKKFGLDEKFKGKEEIDGEEYHVEDEENEQRPFKCILDVGLRRTVVGHRMWGALKGAVDGGLHVPHSAKNFPGFKAAEEKGGESEYDAEAHKTGFPATT
;
A
#
# COMPACT_ATOMS: atom_id res chain seq x y z
N ALA A 1 0.51 -2.37 15.55
CA ALA A 1 -0.95 -2.27 15.81
C ALA A 1 -1.58 -3.66 15.97
N LEU A 2 -1.41 -4.57 15.01
CA LEU A 2 -2.03 -5.90 15.01
C LEU A 2 -1.77 -6.73 16.28
N LYS A 3 -0.53 -6.75 16.80
CA LYS A 3 -0.17 -7.42 18.07
C LYS A 3 -1.04 -7.01 19.26
N LYS A 4 -1.46 -5.75 19.32
CA LYS A 4 -2.28 -5.24 20.44
C LYS A 4 -3.70 -5.81 20.40
N PHE A 5 -4.18 -6.17 19.22
CA PHE A 5 -5.52 -6.70 18.99
C PHE A 5 -5.52 -8.22 18.75
N GLY A 6 -4.37 -8.89 18.88
CA GLY A 6 -4.24 -10.34 18.64
C GLY A 6 -4.48 -10.75 17.19
N LEU A 7 -4.18 -9.85 16.24
CA LEU A 7 -4.44 -10.05 14.81
C LEU A 7 -3.17 -10.36 14.00
N ASP A 8 -2.01 -10.35 14.64
CA ASP A 8 -0.69 -10.47 14.00
C ASP A 8 -0.39 -11.86 13.44
N GLU A 9 -0.95 -12.92 14.01
CA GLU A 9 -0.80 -14.28 13.48
C GLU A 9 -1.69 -14.54 12.27
N LYS A 10 -2.90 -13.95 12.26
CA LYS A 10 -3.90 -14.13 11.20
C LYS A 10 -3.64 -13.25 9.98
N PHE A 11 -3.19 -12.02 10.20
CA PHE A 11 -2.95 -11.03 9.15
C PHE A 11 -1.47 -10.64 9.12
N LYS A 12 -0.60 -11.58 8.70
CA LYS A 12 0.85 -11.36 8.66
C LYS A 12 1.30 -10.37 7.59
N GLY A 13 0.46 -10.11 6.59
CA GLY A 13 0.82 -9.28 5.44
C GLY A 13 1.69 -10.05 4.44
N LYS A 14 2.48 -9.32 3.64
CA LYS A 14 3.32 -9.89 2.57
C LYS A 14 4.73 -10.15 3.10
N GLU A 15 5.19 -11.40 3.08
CA GLU A 15 6.53 -11.77 3.55
C GLU A 15 7.64 -11.27 2.61
N GLU A 16 7.37 -11.26 1.29
CA GLU A 16 8.30 -10.77 0.28
C GLU A 16 7.83 -9.42 -0.30
N ILE A 17 8.72 -8.42 -0.24
CA ILE A 17 8.46 -7.08 -0.77
C ILE A 17 8.87 -7.05 -2.24
N ASP A 18 7.91 -7.34 -3.11
CA ASP A 18 8.04 -7.32 -4.57
C ASP A 18 7.61 -5.98 -5.21
N GLY A 19 6.98 -5.09 -4.44
CA GLY A 19 6.50 -3.81 -4.94
C GLY A 19 5.12 -3.86 -5.60
N GLU A 20 4.48 -5.02 -5.65
CA GLU A 20 3.12 -5.15 -6.17
C GLU A 20 2.08 -4.57 -5.20
N GLU A 21 0.91 -4.23 -5.73
CA GLU A 21 -0.23 -3.82 -4.92
C GLU A 21 -0.68 -5.00 -4.05
N TYR A 22 -0.88 -4.72 -2.76
CA TYR A 22 -1.32 -5.72 -1.79
C TYR A 22 -2.55 -5.18 -1.07
N HIS A 23 -3.57 -6.02 -0.92
CA HIS A 23 -4.70 -5.75 -0.05
C HIS A 23 -4.93 -6.98 0.80
N VAL A 24 -5.08 -6.79 2.10
CA VAL A 24 -5.54 -7.87 2.97
C VAL A 24 -7.02 -8.11 2.64
N GLU A 25 -7.32 -9.29 2.12
CA GLU A 25 -8.68 -9.72 1.78
C GLU A 25 -9.42 -10.28 3.00
N ASP A 26 -10.75 -10.19 2.97
CA ASP A 26 -11.64 -10.65 4.04
C ASP A 26 -11.87 -12.17 4.01
N GLU A 27 -11.37 -12.88 2.99
CA GLU A 27 -11.77 -14.26 2.73
C GLU A 27 -11.11 -15.26 3.70
N GLU A 28 -11.95 -16.17 4.21
CA GLU A 28 -11.63 -17.32 5.08
C GLU A 28 -11.33 -17.04 6.57
N ASN A 29 -11.38 -15.79 7.04
CA ASN A 29 -11.13 -15.48 8.46
C ASN A 29 -12.42 -15.20 9.26
N GLU A 30 -12.54 -15.80 10.46
CA GLU A 30 -13.63 -15.51 11.42
C GLU A 30 -13.64 -14.05 11.91
N GLN A 31 -12.50 -13.36 11.80
CA GLN A 31 -12.33 -11.96 12.17
C GLN A 31 -11.96 -11.14 10.94
N ARG A 32 -12.51 -9.92 10.87
CA ARG A 32 -12.17 -8.97 9.81
C ARG A 32 -10.78 -8.35 10.02
N PRO A 33 -10.06 -8.00 8.95
CA PRO A 33 -8.79 -7.31 9.04
C PRO A 33 -8.95 -5.92 9.66
N PHE A 34 -7.86 -5.41 10.23
CA PHE A 34 -7.86 -4.11 10.88
C PHE A 34 -7.92 -3.00 9.83
N LYS A 35 -9.09 -2.38 9.71
CA LYS A 35 -9.32 -1.28 8.77
C LYS A 35 -8.77 0.04 9.31
N CYS A 36 -7.91 0.69 8.54
CA CYS A 36 -7.42 2.04 8.78
C CYS A 36 -7.73 2.95 7.58
N ILE A 37 -7.73 4.26 7.82
CA ILE A 37 -7.76 5.29 6.77
C ILE A 37 -6.48 6.11 6.88
N LEU A 38 -5.84 6.38 5.75
CA LEU A 38 -4.67 7.26 5.69
C LEU A 38 -5.13 8.72 5.85
N ASP A 39 -4.68 9.37 6.92
CA ASP A 39 -4.81 10.81 7.07
C ASP A 39 -3.55 11.51 6.54
N VAL A 40 -3.74 12.34 5.51
CA VAL A 40 -2.66 13.09 4.84
C VAL A 40 -2.46 14.47 5.47
N GLY A 41 -3.40 14.94 6.30
CA GLY A 41 -3.44 16.27 6.88
C GLY A 41 -3.29 17.36 5.82
N LEU A 42 -2.33 18.27 6.03
CA LEU A 42 -2.03 19.38 5.11
C LEU A 42 -1.03 19.00 4.00
N ARG A 43 -0.61 17.73 3.91
CA ARG A 43 0.33 17.31 2.88
C ARG A 43 -0.36 17.24 1.52
N ARG A 44 0.32 17.78 0.51
CA ARG A 44 -0.12 17.66 -0.88
C ARG A 44 0.00 16.22 -1.34
N THR A 45 -1.06 15.68 -1.92
CA THR A 45 -1.06 14.37 -2.58
C THR A 45 -0.35 14.48 -3.93
N VAL A 46 0.89 13.98 -3.99
CA VAL A 46 1.69 13.89 -5.21
C VAL A 46 2.27 12.49 -5.35
N VAL A 47 2.44 12.03 -6.61
CA VAL A 47 3.02 10.73 -6.92
C VAL A 47 4.43 10.63 -6.34
N GLY A 48 4.78 9.50 -5.71
CA GLY A 48 6.12 9.25 -5.18
C GLY A 48 6.46 9.93 -3.85
N HIS A 49 5.52 10.66 -3.23
CA HIS A 49 5.77 11.21 -1.90
C HIS A 49 6.01 10.10 -0.86
N ARG A 50 6.95 10.31 0.08
CA ARG A 50 7.32 9.35 1.14
C ARG A 50 6.17 8.85 2.03
N MET A 51 5.08 9.62 2.12
CA MET A 51 3.87 9.19 2.84
C MET A 51 3.25 7.92 2.24
N TRP A 52 3.39 7.71 0.93
CA TRP A 52 2.92 6.52 0.26
C TRP A 52 3.81 5.31 0.61
N GLY A 53 5.09 5.52 0.91
CA GLY A 53 5.96 4.47 1.44
C GLY A 53 5.49 4.00 2.82
N ALA A 54 5.08 4.93 3.69
CA ALA A 54 4.47 4.58 4.97
C ALA A 54 3.13 3.84 4.80
N LEU A 55 2.30 4.23 3.83
CA LEU A 55 1.08 3.50 3.47
C LEU A 55 1.40 2.07 3.01
N LYS A 56 2.35 1.91 2.07
CA LYS A 56 2.74 0.60 1.54
C LYS A 56 3.27 -0.30 2.64
N GLY A 57 4.16 0.20 3.50
CA GLY A 57 4.67 -0.57 4.63
C GLY A 57 3.60 -0.96 5.66
N ALA A 58 2.60 -0.11 5.88
CA ALA A 58 1.47 -0.44 6.75
C ALA A 58 0.62 -1.59 6.17
N VAL A 59 0.35 -1.51 4.87
CA VAL A 59 -0.43 -2.50 4.11
C VAL A 59 0.30 -3.83 4.02
N ASP A 60 1.60 -3.81 3.66
CA ASP A 60 2.45 -5.00 3.60
C ASP A 60 2.65 -5.64 4.96
N GLY A 61 2.51 -4.86 6.04
CA GLY A 61 2.49 -5.35 7.42
C GLY A 61 1.15 -5.90 7.88
N GLY A 62 0.15 -6.04 6.99
CA GLY A 62 -1.14 -6.69 7.27
C GLY A 62 -2.26 -5.73 7.70
N LEU A 63 -2.09 -4.41 7.57
CA LEU A 63 -3.20 -3.48 7.78
C LEU A 63 -4.05 -3.35 6.52
N HIS A 64 -5.37 -3.34 6.69
CA HIS A 64 -6.27 -3.07 5.59
C HIS A 64 -6.47 -1.55 5.46
N VAL A 65 -5.86 -0.95 4.44
CA VAL A 65 -6.03 0.47 4.11
C VAL A 65 -6.56 0.60 2.70
N PRO A 66 -7.81 1.06 2.48
CA PRO A 66 -8.34 1.24 1.14
C PRO A 66 -7.51 2.28 0.36
N HIS A 67 -6.85 1.84 -0.73
CA HIS A 67 -5.98 2.69 -1.54
C HIS A 67 -5.95 2.22 -3.00
N SER A 68 -5.28 2.99 -3.86
CA SER A 68 -5.00 2.64 -5.26
C SER A 68 -3.54 2.94 -5.57
N ALA A 69 -2.96 2.24 -6.54
CA ALA A 69 -1.55 2.41 -6.89
C ALA A 69 -1.17 3.75 -7.58
N LYS A 70 -2.15 4.62 -7.85
CA LYS A 70 -1.97 5.86 -8.66
C LYS A 70 -0.92 6.84 -8.15
N ASN A 71 -0.64 6.83 -6.85
CA ASN A 71 0.32 7.73 -6.23
C ASN A 71 1.65 7.05 -5.87
N PHE A 72 1.79 5.76 -6.16
CA PHE A 72 3.04 5.05 -5.93
C PHE A 72 4.07 5.36 -7.02
N PRO A 73 5.37 5.38 -6.69
CA PRO A 73 6.42 5.35 -7.69
C PRO A 73 6.21 4.18 -8.67
N GLY A 74 6.49 4.40 -9.96
CA GLY A 74 6.27 3.39 -11.01
C GLY A 74 4.88 3.43 -11.66
N PHE A 75 3.94 4.22 -11.14
CA PHE A 75 2.65 4.43 -11.81
C PHE A 75 2.75 5.43 -12.96
N LYS A 76 2.23 5.04 -14.13
CA LYS A 76 2.01 5.93 -15.28
C LYS A 76 0.54 5.93 -15.65
N ALA A 77 -0.07 7.12 -15.64
CA ALA A 77 -1.42 7.30 -16.16
C ALA A 77 -1.45 7.06 -17.68
N ALA A 78 -2.52 6.46 -18.16
CA ALA A 78 -2.76 6.30 -19.59
C ALA A 78 -2.75 7.66 -20.30
N GLU A 79 -2.15 7.72 -21.48
CA GLU A 79 -2.09 8.95 -22.29
C GLU A 79 -3.47 9.34 -22.83
N GLU A 80 -4.36 8.37 -23.03
CA GLU A 80 -5.73 8.57 -23.51
C GLU A 80 -6.78 8.30 -22.44
N LYS A 81 -7.90 9.03 -22.49
CA LYS A 81 -9.04 8.80 -21.60
C LYS A 81 -9.67 7.44 -21.90
N GLY A 82 -9.46 6.49 -20.99
CA GLY A 82 -9.96 5.11 -21.10
C GLY A 82 -8.88 4.08 -21.47
N GLY A 83 -7.62 4.51 -21.66
CA GLY A 83 -6.50 3.60 -21.83
C GLY A 83 -6.07 2.91 -20.54
N GLU A 84 -5.20 1.92 -20.67
CA GLU A 84 -4.65 1.15 -19.56
C GLU A 84 -3.55 1.94 -18.85
N SER A 85 -3.62 2.03 -17.52
CA SER A 85 -2.54 2.60 -16.72
C SER A 85 -1.46 1.55 -16.49
N GLU A 86 -0.19 1.95 -16.61
CA GLU A 86 0.94 1.07 -16.37
C GLU A 86 1.44 1.20 -14.93
N TYR A 87 1.86 0.08 -14.36
CA TYR A 87 2.47 0.03 -13.05
C TYR A 87 3.74 -0.82 -13.08
N ASP A 88 4.87 -0.20 -12.74
CA ASP A 88 6.18 -0.82 -12.67
C ASP A 88 6.56 -1.10 -11.19
N ALA A 89 6.54 -2.37 -10.81
CA ALA A 89 6.86 -2.82 -9.45
C ALA A 89 8.36 -2.67 -9.09
N GLU A 90 9.27 -2.75 -10.07
CA GLU A 90 10.71 -2.53 -9.86
C GLU A 90 10.98 -1.04 -9.56
N ALA A 91 10.35 -0.15 -10.32
CA ALA A 91 10.38 1.28 -10.07
C ALA A 91 9.73 1.63 -8.72
N HIS A 92 8.72 0.88 -8.29
CA HIS A 92 8.11 1.06 -6.97
C HIS A 92 9.07 0.74 -5.82
N LYS A 93 9.81 -0.37 -5.93
CA LYS A 93 10.74 -0.86 -4.90
C LYS A 93 11.92 0.09 -4.69
N THR A 94 12.40 0.70 -5.77
CA THR A 94 13.55 1.62 -5.75
C THR A 94 13.15 3.08 -5.61
N GLY A 95 11.89 3.43 -5.92
CA GLY A 95 11.40 4.80 -6.01
C GLY A 95 11.14 5.49 -4.67
N PHE A 96 11.10 4.74 -3.56
CA PHE A 96 11.12 5.36 -2.24
C PHE A 96 12.56 5.62 -1.80
N PRO A 97 12.95 6.87 -1.50
CA PRO A 97 14.24 7.12 -0.90
C PRO A 97 14.31 6.34 0.40
N ALA A 98 15.35 5.52 0.57
CA ALA A 98 15.64 4.84 1.83
C ALA A 98 15.53 5.88 2.94
N THR A 99 14.59 5.67 3.86
CA THR A 99 14.40 6.52 5.03
C THR A 99 15.72 6.58 5.78
N THR A 100 16.40 7.73 5.70
CA THR A 100 17.50 8.09 6.61
C THR A 100 16.98 8.21 8.04
#